data_AF-A0A7M3LYZ7-F1
#
_entry.id   AF-A0A7M3LYZ7-F1
#
_cell.length_a   1.000
_cell.length_b   1.000
_cell.length_c   1.000
_cell.angle_alpha   90.00
_cell.angle_beta   90.00
_cell.angle_gamma   90.00
#
_symmetry.space_group_name_H-M   'P 1'
#
loop_
_entity.id
_entity.type
_entity.pdbx_description
1 polymer ?
#
loop_
_entity_poly.entity_id
_entity_poly.type
_entity_poly.pdbx_seq_one_letter_code
_entity_poly.pdbx_strand_id
1 'polypeptide(L)'
;MTAPGIAVEHGFPHLATVRSALTALYRRLSYDTVRTFPISVSAAEVAFPDDEDLYLGVQRVARVMVQHLRLPDARMIVSFREMRHAGNVELAAGPEYFIELNSRFKEHRRDVGAALAHEVTHVYLHRLGLELPGTRDNEILTDTAAAYLGAGWLLLDAYRESSVSSQKLGYLTPEEFGYVLAKRALVFDDDPAPRFTSPQAYEAYAQGMAQARDDARQPPLVGCGWSGRRRYARDRRRAQADPPRPGSRTGGGPGTGRAFGGEYAFEGPAPLRVSFPCPTCHQRIRVPVRGRVRARCGLCRTVLECDT
;
A
#
# COMPACT_ATOMS: atom_id res chain seq x y z
N MET A 1 12.54 -34.27 -9.08
CA MET A 1 12.78 -33.03 -9.84
C MET A 1 12.17 -31.89 -9.05
N THR A 2 13.01 -31.12 -8.34
CA THR A 2 12.63 -29.94 -7.58
C THR A 2 12.25 -28.82 -8.55
N ALA A 3 11.07 -28.23 -8.37
CA ALA A 3 10.67 -27.05 -9.13
C ALA A 3 11.68 -25.91 -8.86
N PRO A 4 12.12 -25.15 -9.87
CA PRO A 4 12.99 -24.01 -9.64
C PRO A 4 12.25 -23.00 -8.75
N GLY A 5 12.80 -22.72 -7.57
CA GLY A 5 12.29 -21.68 -6.68
C GLY A 5 12.31 -20.35 -7.43
N ILE A 6 11.14 -19.70 -7.54
CA ILE A 6 11.06 -18.36 -8.12
C ILE A 6 11.80 -17.45 -7.15
N ALA A 7 12.92 -16.87 -7.60
CA ALA A 7 13.70 -15.92 -6.82
C ALA A 7 12.78 -14.79 -6.32
N VAL A 8 12.92 -14.44 -5.05
CA VAL A 8 12.19 -13.32 -4.47
C VAL A 8 12.68 -12.02 -5.12
N GLU A 9 11.73 -11.24 -5.63
CA GLU A 9 11.99 -9.89 -6.09
C GLU A 9 12.07 -8.95 -4.87
N HIS A 10 13.17 -8.22 -4.74
CA HIS A 10 13.43 -7.27 -3.65
C HIS A 10 13.41 -5.83 -4.14
N GLY A 11 13.26 -4.91 -3.18
CA GLY A 11 13.28 -3.47 -3.41
C GLY A 11 11.90 -2.94 -3.74
N PHE A 12 11.81 -1.88 -4.56
CA PHE A 12 10.58 -1.11 -4.78
C PHE A 12 10.12 -1.06 -6.25
N PRO A 13 10.07 -2.20 -6.98
CA PRO A 13 9.77 -2.22 -8.42
C PRO A 13 8.35 -1.75 -8.79
N HIS A 14 7.38 -1.90 -7.89
CA HIS A 14 5.97 -1.55 -8.04
C HIS A 14 5.57 -0.28 -7.28
N LEU A 15 6.52 0.47 -6.71
CA LEU A 15 6.22 1.63 -5.86
C LEU A 15 5.31 2.66 -6.52
N ALA A 16 5.42 2.86 -7.83
CA ALA A 16 4.51 3.75 -8.56
C ALA A 16 3.04 3.26 -8.50
N THR A 17 2.81 1.97 -8.65
CA THR A 17 1.48 1.34 -8.54
C THR A 17 0.98 1.38 -7.09
N VAL A 18 1.84 1.08 -6.10
CA VAL A 18 1.50 1.20 -4.67
C VAL A 18 1.05 2.63 -4.31
N ARG A 19 1.79 3.65 -4.76
CA ARG A 19 1.43 5.06 -4.54
C ARG A 19 0.11 5.44 -5.22
N SER A 20 -0.16 4.88 -6.40
CA SER A 20 -1.42 5.05 -7.11
C SER A 20 -2.58 4.36 -6.38
N ALA A 21 -2.37 3.15 -5.86
CA ALA A 21 -3.33 2.42 -5.05
C ALA A 21 -3.68 3.17 -3.75
N LEU A 22 -2.70 3.73 -3.04
CA LEU A 22 -2.96 4.61 -1.87
C LEU A 22 -3.82 5.82 -2.25
N THR A 23 -3.53 6.46 -3.38
CA THR A 23 -4.36 7.58 -3.88
C THR A 23 -5.80 7.13 -4.14
N ALA A 24 -5.96 5.99 -4.83
CA ALA A 24 -7.26 5.44 -5.19
C ALA A 24 -8.07 5.04 -3.95
N LEU A 25 -7.42 4.41 -2.96
CA LEU A 25 -8.03 4.03 -1.69
C LEU A 25 -8.57 5.26 -0.93
N TYR A 26 -7.77 6.30 -0.76
CA TYR A 26 -8.23 7.54 -0.12
C TYR A 26 -9.35 8.23 -0.91
N ARG A 27 -9.34 8.17 -2.25
CA ARG A 27 -10.43 8.74 -3.06
C ARG A 27 -11.73 7.98 -2.85
N ARG A 28 -11.65 6.65 -2.80
CA ARG A 28 -12.84 5.81 -2.69
C ARG A 28 -13.44 5.84 -1.29
N LEU A 29 -12.60 5.76 -0.26
CA LEU A 29 -13.04 5.70 1.13
C LEU A 29 -13.25 7.10 1.73
N SER A 30 -12.56 8.12 1.25
CA SER A 30 -12.35 9.41 1.93
C SER A 30 -11.43 9.32 3.16
N TYR A 31 -10.92 10.48 3.58
CA TYR A 31 -10.12 10.60 4.81
C TYR A 31 -10.86 10.09 6.04
N ASP A 32 -12.13 10.45 6.22
CA ASP A 32 -12.88 10.15 7.45
C ASP A 32 -13.08 8.64 7.60
N THR A 33 -13.42 7.93 6.52
CA THR A 33 -13.55 6.46 6.54
C THR A 33 -12.22 5.76 6.76
N VAL A 34 -11.13 6.20 6.12
CA VAL A 34 -9.78 5.63 6.39
C VAL A 34 -9.45 5.76 7.88
N ARG A 35 -9.80 6.88 8.51
CA ARG A 35 -9.57 7.12 9.93
C ARG A 35 -10.40 6.23 10.86
N THR A 36 -11.38 5.48 10.34
CA THR A 36 -12.12 4.46 11.09
C THR A 36 -11.35 3.13 11.27
N PHE A 37 -10.16 2.99 10.69
CA PHE A 37 -9.29 1.82 10.86
C PHE A 37 -8.04 2.12 11.73
N PRO A 38 -8.20 2.67 12.96
CA PRO A 38 -7.06 3.11 13.75
C PRO A 38 -6.22 1.96 14.31
N ILE A 39 -6.83 0.79 14.50
CA ILE A 39 -6.20 -0.37 15.12
C ILE A 39 -5.99 -1.43 14.04
N SER A 40 -4.80 -2.02 14.01
CA SER A 40 -4.50 -3.18 13.17
C SER A 40 -5.03 -4.47 13.81
N VAL A 41 -5.34 -5.49 13.00
CA VAL A 41 -5.81 -6.79 13.47
C VAL A 41 -4.87 -7.33 14.56
N SER A 42 -5.42 -7.82 15.67
CA SER A 42 -4.62 -8.30 16.80
C SER A 42 -3.96 -9.64 16.48
N ALA A 43 -2.69 -9.80 16.86
CA ALA A 43 -1.99 -11.08 16.78
C ALA A 43 -2.70 -12.19 17.59
N ALA A 44 -3.32 -11.83 18.72
CA ALA A 44 -4.05 -12.79 19.55
C ALA A 44 -5.35 -13.28 18.89
N GLU A 45 -6.04 -12.42 18.15
CA GLU A 45 -7.30 -12.78 17.47
C GLU A 45 -7.08 -13.72 16.28
N VAL A 46 -5.88 -13.68 15.69
CA VAL A 46 -5.50 -14.48 14.53
C VAL A 46 -4.49 -15.58 14.85
N ALA A 47 -4.09 -15.71 16.11
CA ALA A 47 -3.29 -16.84 16.58
C ALA A 47 -4.06 -18.13 16.30
N PHE A 48 -3.39 -19.10 15.67
CA PHE A 48 -4.01 -20.35 15.25
C PHE A 48 -3.14 -21.54 15.70
N PRO A 49 -3.38 -22.07 16.91
CA PRO A 49 -2.59 -23.14 17.48
C PRO A 49 -2.89 -24.49 16.82
N ASP A 50 -1.96 -25.44 16.97
CA ASP A 50 -2.02 -26.75 16.31
C ASP A 50 -3.10 -27.68 16.90
N ASP A 51 -3.56 -27.42 18.11
CA ASP A 51 -4.59 -28.18 18.82
C ASP A 51 -6.03 -27.69 18.52
N GLU A 52 -6.19 -26.52 17.90
CA GLU A 52 -7.50 -26.05 17.44
C GLU A 52 -7.98 -26.87 16.23
N ASP A 53 -9.29 -27.10 16.10
CA ASP A 53 -9.84 -27.70 14.89
C ASP A 53 -9.58 -26.79 13.68
N LEU A 54 -9.11 -27.38 12.59
CA LEU A 54 -8.69 -26.62 11.41
C LEU A 54 -9.83 -25.77 10.84
N TYR A 55 -11.03 -26.33 10.66
CA TYR A 55 -12.11 -25.60 10.01
C TYR A 55 -12.71 -24.56 10.95
N LEU A 56 -12.82 -24.85 12.24
CA LEU A 56 -13.27 -23.87 13.24
C LEU A 56 -12.30 -22.68 13.35
N GLY A 57 -10.99 -22.95 13.39
CA GLY A 57 -9.97 -21.90 13.48
C GLY A 57 -9.92 -21.02 12.23
N VAL A 58 -9.98 -21.61 11.03
CA VAL A 58 -10.04 -20.84 9.77
C VAL A 58 -11.27 -19.93 9.75
N GLN A 59 -12.44 -20.44 10.14
CA GLN A 59 -13.69 -19.68 10.17
C GLN A 59 -13.64 -18.54 11.20
N ARG A 60 -13.02 -18.78 12.36
CA ARG A 60 -12.79 -17.76 13.39
C ARG A 60 -11.89 -16.64 12.85
N VAL A 61 -10.75 -16.98 12.26
CA VAL A 61 -9.81 -15.98 11.68
C VAL A 61 -10.48 -15.21 10.53
N ALA A 62 -11.25 -15.89 9.68
CA ALA A 62 -11.98 -15.24 8.60
C ALA A 62 -12.98 -14.21 9.16
N ARG A 63 -13.70 -14.55 10.25
CA ARG A 63 -14.62 -13.64 10.94
C ARG A 63 -13.92 -12.39 11.45
N VAL A 64 -12.73 -12.54 12.02
CA VAL A 64 -11.90 -11.40 12.44
C VAL A 64 -11.62 -10.47 11.25
N MET A 65 -11.25 -11.02 10.07
CA MET A 65 -10.99 -10.20 8.87
C MET A 65 -12.23 -9.46 8.36
N VAL A 66 -13.38 -10.13 8.30
CA VAL A 66 -14.65 -9.52 7.89
C VAL A 66 -15.08 -8.39 8.83
N GLN A 67 -15.00 -8.63 10.14
CA GLN A 67 -15.31 -7.63 11.15
C GLN A 67 -14.35 -6.45 11.09
N HIS A 68 -13.04 -6.72 10.95
CA HIS A 68 -12.01 -5.70 10.80
C HIS A 68 -12.27 -4.81 9.59
N LEU A 69 -12.61 -5.40 8.44
CA LEU A 69 -12.96 -4.67 7.21
C LEU A 69 -14.39 -4.11 7.21
N ARG A 70 -15.13 -4.26 8.30
CA ARG A 70 -16.51 -3.77 8.48
C ARG A 70 -17.45 -4.24 7.38
N LEU A 71 -17.17 -5.42 6.84
CA LEU A 71 -18.03 -6.08 5.87
C LEU A 71 -19.31 -6.55 6.60
N PRO A 72 -20.48 -6.54 5.94
CA PRO A 72 -21.69 -7.16 6.46
C PRO A 72 -21.42 -8.55 7.01
N ASP A 73 -21.97 -8.82 8.20
CA ASP A 73 -21.91 -10.14 8.82
C ASP A 73 -22.74 -11.12 7.97
N ALA A 74 -22.02 -11.83 7.12
CA ALA A 74 -22.54 -12.73 6.11
C ALA A 74 -21.82 -14.06 6.29
N ARG A 75 -22.50 -15.17 6.01
CA ARG A 75 -21.95 -16.49 6.31
C ARG A 75 -20.69 -16.70 5.46
N MET A 76 -19.57 -16.96 6.11
CA MET A 76 -18.35 -17.34 5.42
C MET A 76 -18.26 -18.85 5.30
N ILE A 77 -17.93 -19.30 4.10
CA ILE A 77 -17.67 -20.69 3.80
C ILE A 77 -16.26 -20.74 3.27
N VAL A 78 -15.33 -21.11 4.16
CA VAL A 78 -13.94 -21.33 3.79
C VAL A 78 -13.74 -22.81 3.50
N SER A 79 -13.26 -23.12 2.30
CA SER A 79 -12.95 -24.47 1.86
C SER A 79 -11.48 -24.59 1.46
N PHE A 80 -10.98 -25.81 1.34
CA PHE A 80 -9.62 -26.06 0.89
C PHE A 80 -9.60 -26.84 -0.41
N ARG A 81 -8.78 -26.40 -1.37
CA ARG A 81 -8.66 -27.03 -2.68
C ARG A 81 -7.22 -27.00 -3.18
N GLU A 82 -6.81 -28.04 -3.91
CA GLU A 82 -5.55 -28.04 -4.65
C GLU A 82 -5.62 -26.98 -5.76
N MET A 83 -4.74 -25.98 -5.73
CA MET A 83 -4.73 -24.89 -6.70
C MET A 83 -3.34 -24.28 -6.84
N ARG A 84 -3.14 -23.47 -7.88
CA ARG A 84 -1.88 -22.75 -8.10
C ARG A 84 -1.73 -21.53 -7.19
N HIS A 85 -2.82 -20.85 -6.89
CA HIS A 85 -2.84 -19.61 -6.10
C HIS A 85 -3.02 -19.90 -4.60
N ALA A 86 -2.88 -18.88 -3.75
CA ALA A 86 -3.07 -19.01 -2.31
C ALA A 86 -4.56 -19.12 -1.94
N GLY A 87 -5.42 -18.37 -2.63
CA GLY A 87 -6.85 -18.54 -2.52
C GLY A 87 -7.60 -17.99 -3.73
N ASN A 88 -8.92 -18.02 -3.61
CA ASN A 88 -9.88 -17.43 -4.53
C ASN A 88 -11.15 -17.07 -3.76
N VAL A 89 -11.86 -16.03 -4.18
CA VAL A 89 -13.16 -15.67 -3.61
C VAL A 89 -14.23 -15.59 -4.69
N GLU A 90 -15.35 -16.25 -4.44
CA GLU A 90 -16.56 -16.05 -5.25
C GLU A 90 -17.27 -14.77 -4.83
N LEU A 91 -17.34 -13.80 -5.75
CA LEU A 91 -17.91 -12.47 -5.52
C LEU A 91 -19.42 -12.40 -5.79
N ALA A 92 -20.11 -13.55 -5.82
CA ALA A 92 -21.53 -13.65 -6.16
C ALA A 92 -22.43 -12.83 -5.22
N ALA A 93 -23.59 -12.39 -5.73
CA ALA A 93 -24.52 -11.47 -5.05
C ALA A 93 -25.28 -12.08 -3.84
N GLY A 94 -24.86 -13.23 -3.34
CA GLY A 94 -25.47 -13.89 -2.19
C GLY A 94 -25.07 -13.26 -0.85
N PRO A 95 -25.78 -13.60 0.25
CA PRO A 95 -25.41 -13.19 1.60
C PRO A 95 -24.24 -14.02 2.17
N GLU A 96 -23.56 -14.81 1.35
CA GLU A 96 -22.48 -15.71 1.77
C GLU A 96 -21.19 -15.33 1.03
N TYR A 97 -20.04 -15.44 1.70
CA TYR A 97 -18.74 -15.33 1.06
C TYR A 97 -18.10 -16.70 0.97
N PHE A 98 -17.78 -17.13 -0.24
CA PHE A 98 -17.08 -18.39 -0.48
C PHE A 98 -15.61 -18.10 -0.72
N ILE A 99 -14.77 -18.55 0.21
CA ILE A 99 -13.31 -18.39 0.13
C ILE A 99 -12.71 -19.78 -0.04
N GLU A 100 -12.06 -20.03 -1.17
CA GLU A 100 -11.28 -21.24 -1.37
C GLU A 100 -9.82 -20.94 -1.01
N LEU A 101 -9.25 -21.65 -0.05
CA LEU A 101 -7.83 -21.59 0.27
C LEU A 101 -7.11 -22.79 -0.33
N ASN A 102 -5.83 -22.61 -0.63
CA ASN A 102 -4.96 -23.70 -1.05
C ASN A 102 -4.87 -24.79 0.04
N SER A 103 -4.99 -26.05 -0.35
CA SER A 103 -4.87 -27.22 0.54
C SER A 103 -3.56 -27.24 1.36
N ARG A 104 -2.47 -26.63 0.87
CA ARG A 104 -1.21 -26.52 1.63
C ARG A 104 -1.37 -25.80 2.97
N PHE A 105 -2.36 -24.92 3.12
CA PHE A 105 -2.62 -24.20 4.37
C PHE A 105 -3.19 -25.09 5.47
N LYS A 106 -3.64 -26.31 5.14
CA LYS A 106 -3.97 -27.34 6.14
C LYS A 106 -2.76 -27.67 7.02
N GLU A 107 -1.56 -27.61 6.44
CA GLU A 107 -0.29 -27.91 7.09
C GLU A 107 0.46 -26.65 7.54
N HIS A 108 0.05 -25.47 7.06
CA HIS A 108 0.69 -24.17 7.33
C HIS A 108 -0.31 -23.20 7.97
N ARG A 109 -0.83 -23.56 9.14
CA ARG A 109 -1.89 -22.81 9.85
C ARG A 109 -1.52 -21.35 10.14
N ARG A 110 -0.23 -21.08 10.35
CA ARG A 110 0.30 -19.72 10.62
C ARG A 110 0.07 -18.75 9.45
N ASP A 111 -0.03 -19.27 8.23
CA ASP A 111 -0.15 -18.45 7.02
C ASP A 111 -1.63 -18.25 6.61
N VAL A 112 -2.56 -18.95 7.25
CA VAL A 112 -4.01 -18.82 7.01
C VAL A 112 -4.46 -17.37 7.22
N GLY A 113 -3.98 -16.70 8.26
CA GLY A 113 -4.31 -15.30 8.53
C GLY A 113 -3.87 -14.37 7.39
N ALA A 114 -2.67 -14.58 6.83
CA ALA A 114 -2.17 -13.81 5.70
C ALA A 114 -2.98 -14.07 4.43
N ALA A 115 -3.30 -15.32 4.13
CA ALA A 115 -4.16 -15.67 3.00
C ALA A 115 -5.56 -15.03 3.13
N LEU A 116 -6.20 -15.17 4.29
CA LEU A 116 -7.52 -14.57 4.54
C LEU A 116 -7.49 -13.04 4.49
N ALA A 117 -6.44 -12.40 4.99
CA ALA A 117 -6.29 -10.95 4.89
C ALA A 117 -6.26 -10.48 3.42
N HIS A 118 -5.61 -11.23 2.53
CA HIS A 118 -5.62 -10.97 1.09
C HIS A 118 -7.02 -11.20 0.49
N GLU A 119 -7.57 -12.40 0.64
CA GLU A 119 -8.83 -12.81 0.00
C GLU A 119 -10.03 -11.97 0.47
N VAL A 120 -10.16 -11.70 1.78
CA VAL A 120 -11.26 -10.86 2.28
C VAL A 120 -11.10 -9.40 1.82
N THR A 121 -9.87 -8.94 1.57
CA THR A 121 -9.65 -7.61 0.99
C THR A 121 -10.12 -7.54 -0.47
N HIS A 122 -10.00 -8.61 -1.26
CA HIS A 122 -10.63 -8.67 -2.60
C HIS A 122 -12.14 -8.45 -2.51
N VAL A 123 -12.83 -9.11 -1.58
CA VAL A 123 -14.27 -8.92 -1.34
C VAL A 123 -14.58 -7.47 -1.00
N TYR A 124 -13.81 -6.88 -0.10
CA TYR A 124 -13.98 -5.50 0.33
C TYR A 124 -13.82 -4.52 -0.84
N LEU A 125 -12.76 -4.66 -1.64
CA LEU A 125 -12.51 -3.82 -2.81
C LEU A 125 -13.59 -3.99 -3.88
N HIS A 126 -14.02 -5.22 -4.14
CA HIS A 126 -15.11 -5.50 -5.08
C HIS A 126 -16.42 -4.82 -4.65
N ARG A 127 -16.79 -4.86 -3.38
CA ARG A 127 -17.99 -4.18 -2.87
C ARG A 127 -17.89 -2.67 -2.88
N LEU A 128 -16.67 -2.15 -2.76
CA LEU A 128 -16.42 -0.74 -3.04
C LEU A 128 -16.48 -0.45 -4.54
N GLY A 129 -16.42 -1.42 -5.44
CA GLY A 129 -16.21 -1.17 -6.87
C GLY A 129 -14.90 -0.40 -7.11
N LEU A 130 -13.86 -0.74 -6.34
CA LEU A 130 -12.52 -0.17 -6.48
C LEU A 130 -11.60 -1.21 -7.12
N GLU A 131 -11.15 -0.92 -8.32
CA GLU A 131 -10.22 -1.75 -9.08
C GLU A 131 -9.16 -0.88 -9.78
N LEU A 132 -8.01 -1.48 -10.08
CA LEU A 132 -7.01 -0.89 -10.98
C LEU A 132 -7.01 -1.62 -12.34
N PRO A 133 -6.51 -0.98 -13.42
CA PRO A 133 -6.47 -1.60 -14.73
C PRO A 133 -5.57 -2.83 -14.78
N GLY A 134 -6.19 -3.99 -15.03
CA GLY A 134 -5.48 -5.25 -15.22
C GLY A 134 -5.19 -6.00 -13.92
N THR A 135 -5.06 -7.32 -14.04
CA THR A 135 -4.97 -8.24 -12.90
C THR A 135 -3.82 -7.91 -11.96
N ARG A 136 -2.60 -7.69 -12.47
CA ARG A 136 -1.42 -7.43 -11.63
C ARG A 136 -1.57 -6.19 -10.75
N ASP A 137 -2.06 -5.09 -11.32
CA ASP A 137 -2.23 -3.84 -10.57
C ASP A 137 -3.37 -3.98 -9.55
N ASN A 138 -4.40 -4.77 -9.85
CA ASN A 138 -5.48 -5.05 -8.92
C ASN A 138 -5.03 -5.90 -7.72
N GLU A 139 -4.10 -6.82 -7.91
CA GLU A 139 -3.48 -7.55 -6.81
C GLU A 139 -2.60 -6.66 -5.93
N ILE A 140 -1.82 -5.77 -6.55
CA ILE A 140 -1.04 -4.74 -5.83
C ILE A 140 -1.97 -3.82 -5.01
N LEU A 141 -3.11 -3.43 -5.58
CA LEU A 141 -4.15 -2.68 -4.86
C LEU A 141 -4.67 -3.47 -3.66
N THR A 142 -4.93 -4.76 -3.82
CA THR A 142 -5.43 -5.64 -2.76
C THR A 142 -4.46 -5.73 -1.60
N ASP A 143 -3.19 -6.03 -1.87
CA ASP A 143 -2.16 -6.08 -0.82
C ASP A 143 -1.93 -4.70 -0.17
N THR A 144 -1.93 -3.63 -0.98
CA THR A 144 -1.80 -2.26 -0.47
C THR A 144 -2.96 -1.92 0.46
N ALA A 145 -4.19 -2.27 0.09
CA ALA A 145 -5.37 -2.03 0.91
C ALA A 145 -5.35 -2.87 2.19
N ALA A 146 -5.01 -4.16 2.10
CA ALA A 146 -4.91 -5.05 3.25
C ALA A 146 -3.90 -4.51 4.27
N ALA A 147 -2.71 -4.13 3.82
CA ALA A 147 -1.67 -3.53 4.66
C ALA A 147 -2.09 -2.17 5.23
N TYR A 148 -2.59 -1.27 4.39
CA TYR A 148 -2.91 0.09 4.83
C TYR A 148 -4.11 0.16 5.79
N LEU A 149 -5.07 -0.75 5.64
CA LEU A 149 -6.26 -0.83 6.49
C LEU A 149 -6.04 -1.69 7.75
N GLY A 150 -4.85 -2.26 7.95
CA GLY A 150 -4.44 -2.84 9.23
C GLY A 150 -4.46 -4.37 9.33
N ALA A 151 -4.63 -5.10 8.23
CA ALA A 151 -4.52 -6.56 8.20
C ALA A 151 -3.18 -7.05 7.60
N GLY A 152 -2.47 -6.23 6.82
CA GLY A 152 -1.32 -6.69 6.05
C GLY A 152 0.01 -6.81 6.78
N TRP A 153 0.06 -6.59 8.09
CA TRP A 153 1.23 -7.01 8.88
C TRP A 153 1.38 -8.55 8.85
N LEU A 154 0.26 -9.28 8.72
CA LEU A 154 0.24 -10.73 8.54
C LEU A 154 0.88 -11.17 7.23
N LEU A 155 0.64 -10.43 6.14
CA LEU A 155 1.24 -10.74 4.84
C LEU A 155 2.77 -10.56 4.87
N LEU A 156 3.25 -9.50 5.51
CA LEU A 156 4.68 -9.29 5.69
C LEU A 156 5.31 -10.32 6.65
N ASP A 157 4.64 -10.68 7.73
CA ASP A 157 5.17 -11.64 8.71
C ASP A 157 5.21 -13.08 8.20
N ALA A 158 4.23 -13.45 7.36
CA ALA A 158 4.20 -14.72 6.67
C ALA A 158 5.27 -14.83 5.56
N TYR A 159 5.97 -13.74 5.25
CA TYR A 159 7.04 -13.75 4.27
C TYR A 159 8.23 -14.57 4.77
N ARG A 160 8.53 -15.66 4.05
CA ARG A 160 9.65 -16.55 4.34
C ARG A 160 10.38 -16.90 3.06
N GLU A 161 11.67 -16.58 3.05
CA GLU A 161 12.62 -17.11 2.08
C GLU A 161 13.28 -18.36 2.68
N SER A 162 13.06 -19.51 2.04
CA SER A 162 13.85 -20.70 2.33
C SER A 162 14.48 -21.23 1.04
N SER A 163 15.63 -21.90 1.16
CA SER A 163 16.37 -22.53 0.06
C SER A 163 15.59 -23.64 -0.66
N VAL A 164 14.41 -24.01 -0.17
CA VAL A 164 13.60 -25.14 -0.66
C VAL A 164 12.18 -24.70 -1.10
N SER A 165 11.69 -23.53 -0.66
CA SER A 165 10.44 -22.93 -1.17
C SER A 165 10.37 -21.42 -0.90
N SER A 166 10.06 -20.62 -1.92
CA SER A 166 9.56 -19.24 -1.74
C SER A 166 8.04 -19.28 -1.65
N GLN A 167 7.48 -18.90 -0.49
CA GLN A 167 6.04 -18.76 -0.31
C GLN A 167 5.67 -17.29 -0.54
N LYS A 168 5.37 -16.93 -1.79
CA LYS A 168 4.87 -15.59 -2.11
C LYS A 168 3.37 -15.51 -1.78
N LEU A 169 3.03 -14.82 -0.69
CA LEU A 169 1.68 -14.37 -0.36
C LEU A 169 1.59 -12.90 -0.76
N GLY A 170 0.93 -12.63 -1.88
CA GLY A 170 0.82 -11.28 -2.44
C GLY A 170 1.76 -10.99 -3.62
N TYR A 171 1.62 -9.81 -4.19
CA TYR A 171 2.31 -9.31 -5.36
C TYR A 171 3.37 -8.26 -5.01
N LEU A 172 3.24 -7.60 -3.86
CA LEU A 172 4.26 -6.71 -3.31
C LEU A 172 5.55 -7.48 -2.94
N THR A 173 6.67 -6.79 -3.04
CA THR A 173 7.92 -7.22 -2.38
C THR A 173 7.80 -7.03 -0.86
N PRO A 174 8.66 -7.68 -0.05
CA PRO A 174 8.71 -7.42 1.39
C PRO A 174 8.90 -5.92 1.71
N GLU A 175 9.81 -5.25 1.01
CA GLU A 175 10.10 -3.83 1.23
C GLU A 175 8.90 -2.94 0.89
N GLU A 176 8.12 -3.29 -0.13
CA GLU A 176 6.88 -2.59 -0.48
C GLU A 176 5.78 -2.78 0.55
N PHE A 177 5.61 -3.99 1.10
CA PHE A 177 4.75 -4.20 2.27
C PHE A 177 5.22 -3.35 3.45
N GLY A 178 6.52 -3.37 3.73
CA GLY A 178 7.15 -2.53 4.75
C GLY A 178 6.86 -1.04 4.54
N TYR A 179 6.89 -0.58 3.30
CA TYR A 179 6.57 0.81 2.95
C TYR A 179 5.10 1.13 3.24
N VAL A 180 4.15 0.29 2.81
CA VAL A 180 2.73 0.55 3.07
C VAL A 180 2.42 0.55 4.57
N LEU A 181 2.99 -0.40 5.32
CA LEU A 181 2.86 -0.46 6.78
C LEU A 181 3.49 0.76 7.45
N ALA A 182 4.64 1.24 6.98
CA ALA A 182 5.24 2.48 7.49
C ALA A 182 4.37 3.70 7.21
N LYS A 183 3.75 3.77 6.03
CA LYS A 183 2.82 4.85 5.68
C LYS A 183 1.58 4.84 6.57
N ARG A 184 1.10 3.66 6.96
CA ARG A 184 0.03 3.50 7.96
C ARG A 184 0.53 3.96 9.34
N ALA A 185 1.66 3.45 9.80
CA ALA A 185 2.24 3.78 11.11
C ALA A 185 2.40 5.30 11.29
N LEU A 186 2.88 6.01 10.27
CA LEU A 186 3.02 7.47 10.31
C LEU A 186 1.68 8.24 10.40
N VAL A 187 0.56 7.63 9.99
CA VAL A 187 -0.78 8.25 10.02
C VAL A 187 -1.52 7.94 11.32
N PHE A 188 -1.32 6.74 11.86
CA PHE A 188 -2.07 6.23 13.00
C PHE A 188 -1.27 6.14 14.29
N ASP A 189 0.05 6.37 14.24
CA ASP A 189 0.97 6.16 15.36
C ASP A 189 0.93 4.71 15.89
N ASP A 190 0.80 3.74 14.97
CA ASP A 190 0.72 2.30 15.25
C ASP A 190 1.95 1.58 14.68
N ASP A 191 2.89 1.22 15.55
CA ASP A 191 4.09 0.47 15.18
C ASP A 191 3.74 -1.02 14.98
N PRO A 192 3.86 -1.58 13.75
CA PRO A 192 3.63 -3.00 13.49
C PRO A 192 4.73 -3.90 14.05
N ALA A 193 5.94 -3.38 14.34
CA ALA A 193 7.12 -4.18 14.67
C ALA A 193 6.90 -5.19 15.82
N PRO A 194 6.21 -4.86 16.93
CA PRO A 194 5.97 -5.82 18.01
C PRO A 194 5.15 -7.06 17.61
N ARG A 195 4.48 -7.04 16.44
CA ARG A 195 3.66 -8.13 15.94
C ARG A 195 4.45 -9.10 15.06
N PHE A 196 5.65 -8.71 14.60
CA PHE A 196 6.45 -9.54 13.71
C PHE A 196 7.17 -10.65 14.48
N THR A 197 7.11 -11.84 13.91
CA THR A 197 7.84 -13.04 14.31
C THR A 197 9.00 -13.36 13.36
N SER A 198 8.99 -12.78 12.15
CA SER A 198 10.00 -12.98 11.10
C SER A 198 11.08 -11.89 11.10
N PRO A 199 12.39 -12.22 11.17
CA PRO A 199 13.47 -11.24 11.02
C PRO A 199 13.39 -10.43 9.71
N GLN A 200 13.00 -11.09 8.61
CA GLN A 200 12.84 -10.46 7.30
C GLN A 200 11.77 -9.35 7.33
N ALA A 201 10.70 -9.53 8.10
CA ALA A 201 9.66 -8.53 8.25
C ALA A 201 10.19 -7.25 8.92
N TYR A 202 11.06 -7.37 9.92
CA TYR A 202 11.70 -6.21 10.57
C TYR A 202 12.60 -5.44 9.59
N GLU A 203 13.45 -6.15 8.85
CA GLU A 203 14.36 -5.53 7.88
C GLU A 203 13.60 -4.81 6.76
N ALA A 204 12.61 -5.50 6.18
CA ALA A 204 11.74 -4.95 5.16
C ALA A 204 10.94 -3.73 5.65
N TYR A 205 10.41 -3.78 6.88
CA TYR A 205 9.73 -2.65 7.49
C TYR A 205 10.67 -1.47 7.73
N ALA A 206 11.91 -1.69 8.17
CA ALA A 206 12.90 -0.64 8.35
C ALA A 206 13.24 0.07 7.02
N GLN A 207 13.44 -0.70 5.94
CA GLN A 207 13.67 -0.17 4.60
C GLN A 207 12.43 0.60 4.08
N GLY A 208 11.25 0.04 4.26
CA GLY A 208 9.98 0.69 3.92
C GLY A 208 9.74 1.99 4.69
N MET A 209 10.10 2.03 5.97
CA MET A 209 10.04 3.23 6.81
C MET A 209 11.02 4.32 6.36
N ALA A 210 12.24 3.94 5.95
CA ALA A 210 13.17 4.88 5.34
C ALA A 210 12.56 5.50 4.06
N GLN A 211 12.05 4.67 3.16
CA GLN A 211 11.40 5.11 1.92
C GLN A 211 10.15 5.98 2.18
N ALA A 212 9.35 5.66 3.19
CA ALA A 212 8.17 6.44 3.59
C ALA A 212 8.54 7.82 4.16
N ARG A 213 9.61 7.90 4.96
CA ARG A 213 10.13 9.17 5.49
C ARG A 213 10.76 10.02 4.39
N ASP A 214 11.39 9.40 3.41
CA ASP A 214 11.99 10.12 2.28
C ASP A 214 10.95 10.81 1.39
N ASP A 215 9.71 10.30 1.31
CA ASP A 215 8.60 11.01 0.66
C ASP A 215 8.38 12.40 1.30
N ALA A 216 8.51 12.52 2.63
CA ALA A 216 8.35 13.78 3.37
C ALA A 216 9.58 14.70 3.29
N ARG A 217 10.70 14.21 2.72
CA ARG A 217 11.95 14.94 2.52
C ARG A 217 12.15 15.37 1.08
N GLN A 218 11.17 15.16 0.20
CA GLN A 218 11.25 15.65 -1.18
C GLN A 218 10.92 17.14 -1.27
N PRO A 219 11.60 17.92 -2.14
CA PRO A 219 11.17 19.27 -2.44
C PRO A 219 9.72 19.29 -2.97
N PRO A 220 8.93 20.34 -2.68
CA PRO A 220 9.28 21.57 -1.97
C PRO A 220 9.06 21.50 -0.44
N LEU A 221 8.95 20.31 0.15
CA LEU A 221 8.71 20.17 1.58
C LEU A 221 9.87 20.72 2.41
N VAL A 222 9.57 21.34 3.56
CA VAL A 222 10.59 21.92 4.45
C VAL A 222 11.60 20.87 4.93
N GLY A 223 11.17 19.61 5.05
CA GLY A 223 12.04 18.49 5.41
C GLY A 223 13.13 18.17 4.38
N CYS A 224 13.12 18.80 3.20
CA CYS A 224 14.13 18.55 2.19
C CYS A 224 15.51 19.10 2.61
N GLY A 225 16.51 18.23 2.50
CA GLY A 225 17.90 18.55 2.82
C GLY A 225 18.50 19.55 1.82
N TRP A 226 19.70 20.04 2.13
CA TRP A 226 20.39 21.06 1.35
C TRP A 226 20.59 20.70 -0.13
N SER A 227 20.89 19.43 -0.44
CA SER A 227 21.06 18.97 -1.82
C SER A 227 19.76 19.06 -2.62
N GLY A 228 18.63 18.66 -2.01
CA GLY A 228 17.29 18.82 -2.57
C GLY A 228 16.93 20.29 -2.79
N ARG A 229 17.26 21.18 -1.83
CA ARG A 229 17.04 22.63 -1.95
C ARG A 229 17.83 23.25 -3.10
N ARG A 230 19.10 22.86 -3.27
CA ARG A 230 19.93 23.32 -4.39
C ARG A 230 19.39 22.85 -5.73
N ARG A 231 18.96 21.58 -5.84
CA ARG A 231 18.31 21.04 -7.03
C ARG A 231 17.04 21.83 -7.37
N TYR A 232 16.15 21.99 -6.39
CA TYR A 232 14.91 22.72 -6.53
C TYR A 232 15.12 24.19 -6.96
N ALA A 233 16.08 24.89 -6.36
CA ALA A 233 16.40 26.27 -6.74
C ALA A 233 16.92 26.38 -8.18
N ARG A 234 17.74 25.42 -8.63
CA ARG A 234 18.21 25.34 -10.02
C ARG A 234 17.05 25.10 -10.99
N ASP A 235 16.17 24.16 -10.67
CA ASP A 235 15.03 23.80 -11.52
C ASP A 235 14.01 24.94 -11.59
N ARG A 236 13.81 25.67 -10.48
CA ARG A 236 13.01 26.89 -10.43
C ARG A 236 13.54 27.96 -11.40
N ARG A 237 14.85 28.24 -11.37
CA ARG A 237 15.48 29.21 -12.29
C ARG A 237 15.30 28.82 -13.75
N ARG A 238 15.41 27.53 -14.07
CA ARG A 238 15.17 27.00 -15.42
C ARG A 238 13.73 27.20 -15.87
N ALA A 239 12.76 26.86 -15.01
CA ALA A 239 11.34 27.04 -15.31
C ALA A 239 10.93 28.51 -15.47
N GLN A 240 11.65 29.45 -14.84
CA GLN A 240 11.45 30.89 -15.02
C GLN A 240 12.06 31.41 -16.33
N ALA A 241 13.20 30.86 -16.76
CA ALA A 241 13.89 31.27 -17.99
C ALA A 241 13.23 30.73 -19.26
N ASP A 242 12.63 29.53 -19.19
CA ASP A 242 11.94 28.89 -20.31
C ASP A 242 10.54 28.43 -19.86
N PRO A 243 9.55 29.34 -19.80
CA PRO A 243 8.21 28.99 -19.35
C PRO A 243 7.55 28.03 -20.34
N PRO A 244 6.95 26.92 -19.88
CA PRO A 244 6.27 25.97 -20.75
C PRO A 244 5.17 26.66 -21.56
N ARG A 245 5.18 26.45 -22.88
CA ARG A 245 4.28 27.13 -23.82
C ARG A 245 2.81 26.85 -23.47
N PRO A 246 1.93 27.88 -23.41
CA PRO A 246 0.51 27.66 -23.20
C PRO A 246 -0.07 26.87 -24.39
N GLY A 247 -0.64 25.70 -24.12
CA GLY A 247 -1.19 24.80 -25.13
C GLY A 247 -0.44 23.48 -25.33
N SER A 248 0.75 23.30 -24.73
CA SER A 248 1.29 21.94 -24.55
C SER A 248 0.48 21.23 -23.46
N ARG A 249 -0.72 20.76 -23.82
CA ARG A 249 -1.32 19.63 -23.12
C ARG A 249 -0.34 18.46 -23.28
N THR A 250 0.57 18.29 -22.33
CA THR A 250 1.00 16.95 -21.92
C THR A 250 -0.17 16.27 -21.20
N GLY A 251 -1.30 16.17 -21.90
CA GLY A 251 -2.25 15.11 -21.65
C GLY A 251 -1.67 13.88 -22.31
N GLY A 252 -1.10 12.99 -21.51
CA GLY A 252 -0.61 11.71 -21.99
C GLY A 252 0.76 11.34 -21.42
N GLY A 253 0.74 10.43 -20.45
CA GLY A 253 1.84 9.50 -20.26
C GLY A 253 3.11 10.03 -19.54
N PRO A 254 3.88 9.10 -18.95
CA PRO A 254 5.12 9.42 -18.28
C PRO A 254 6.19 9.73 -19.32
N GLY A 255 6.69 10.96 -19.32
CA GLY A 255 7.92 11.30 -20.02
C GLY A 255 7.75 12.45 -21.00
N THR A 256 8.25 13.62 -20.59
CA THR A 256 8.95 14.66 -21.40
C THR A 256 8.94 16.02 -20.68
N GLY A 257 9.14 16.01 -19.37
CA GLY A 257 10.03 16.96 -18.71
C GLY A 257 11.07 16.11 -18.01
N ARG A 258 12.36 16.46 -18.06
CA ARG A 258 13.41 15.76 -17.30
C ARG A 258 13.18 15.95 -15.80
N ALA A 259 12.17 15.27 -15.27
CA ALA A 259 11.99 14.97 -13.87
C ALA A 259 12.77 13.69 -13.61
N PHE A 260 13.79 13.76 -12.77
CA PHE A 260 14.22 12.58 -12.06
C PHE A 260 13.03 12.16 -11.18
N GLY A 261 12.32 11.09 -11.58
CA GLY A 261 11.38 10.37 -10.73
C GLY A 261 10.19 11.15 -10.16
N GLY A 262 9.45 11.93 -10.95
CA GLY A 262 8.07 12.34 -10.58
C GLY A 262 7.90 13.17 -9.28
N GLU A 263 8.98 13.70 -8.70
CA GLU A 263 8.99 14.35 -7.37
C GLU A 263 8.23 15.68 -7.35
N TYR A 264 8.43 16.55 -8.33
CA TYR A 264 7.70 17.80 -8.49
C TYR A 264 7.79 18.32 -9.94
N ALA A 265 6.91 19.27 -10.29
CA ALA A 265 6.90 19.94 -11.59
C ALA A 265 6.49 21.42 -11.42
N PHE A 266 7.16 22.32 -12.14
CA PHE A 266 6.77 23.72 -12.21
C PHE A 266 5.75 23.94 -13.34
N GLU A 267 4.80 24.85 -13.12
CA GLU A 267 3.68 25.10 -14.02
C GLU A 267 3.33 26.59 -14.12
N GLY A 268 2.96 27.02 -15.34
CA GLY A 268 2.31 28.31 -15.63
C GLY A 268 3.27 29.48 -15.91
N PRO A 269 2.93 30.42 -16.81
CA PRO A 269 3.80 31.52 -17.24
C PRO A 269 3.79 32.75 -16.30
N ALA A 270 3.75 32.53 -14.98
CA ALA A 270 3.57 33.50 -13.89
C ALA A 270 2.11 33.78 -13.45
N PRO A 271 1.82 33.83 -12.11
CA PRO A 271 2.72 33.45 -11.03
C PRO A 271 3.02 31.94 -11.09
N LEU A 272 4.31 31.60 -11.00
CA LEU A 272 4.80 30.23 -11.14
C LEU A 272 4.21 29.37 -10.02
N ARG A 273 3.79 28.15 -10.35
CA ARG A 273 3.30 27.17 -9.39
C ARG A 273 4.19 25.95 -9.39
N VAL A 274 4.24 25.24 -8.27
CA VAL A 274 4.85 23.91 -8.19
C VAL A 274 3.79 22.89 -7.81
N SER A 275 3.80 21.77 -8.53
CA SER A 275 3.00 20.59 -8.24
C SER A 275 3.87 19.43 -7.78
N PHE A 276 3.48 18.76 -6.70
CA PHE A 276 4.23 17.65 -6.08
C PHE A 276 3.25 16.65 -5.42
N PRO A 277 3.61 15.38 -5.21
CA PRO A 277 2.73 14.41 -4.57
C PRO A 277 2.66 14.64 -3.06
N CYS A 278 1.48 14.46 -2.48
CA CYS A 278 1.31 14.45 -1.03
C CYS A 278 2.13 13.28 -0.42
N PRO A 279 2.98 13.51 0.60
CA PRO A 279 3.77 12.46 1.22
C PRO A 279 2.95 11.49 2.07
N THR A 280 1.63 11.62 2.13
CA THR A 280 0.73 10.66 2.80
C THR A 280 0.01 9.79 1.77
N CYS A 281 -0.74 10.43 0.86
CA CYS A 281 -1.64 9.73 -0.07
C CYS A 281 -1.26 9.87 -1.55
N HIS A 282 -0.16 10.55 -1.89
CA HIS A 282 0.36 10.76 -3.26
C HIS A 282 -0.53 11.55 -4.22
N GLN A 283 -1.69 12.04 -3.79
CA GLN A 283 -2.45 13.05 -4.51
C GLN A 283 -1.55 14.25 -4.84
N ARG A 284 -1.53 14.66 -6.12
CA ARG A 284 -0.81 15.86 -6.54
C ARG A 284 -1.43 17.09 -5.88
N ILE A 285 -0.60 17.87 -5.22
CA ILE A 285 -0.90 19.17 -4.63
C ILE A 285 -0.24 20.22 -5.53
N ARG A 286 -0.83 21.41 -5.61
CA ARG A 286 -0.29 22.54 -6.36
C ARG A 286 -0.27 23.78 -5.46
N VAL A 287 0.88 24.43 -5.35
CA VAL A 287 1.09 25.62 -4.50
C VAL A 287 1.79 26.73 -5.30
N PRO A 288 1.61 28.01 -4.93
CA PRO A 288 2.36 29.10 -5.52
C PRO A 288 3.85 29.04 -5.11
N VAL A 289 4.74 29.46 -6.01
CA VAL A 289 6.18 29.59 -5.77
C VAL A 289 6.46 30.97 -5.19
N ARG A 290 6.51 31.09 -3.86
CA ARG A 290 6.64 32.39 -3.15
C ARG A 290 7.32 32.31 -1.77
N GLY A 291 8.19 31.33 -1.54
CA GLY A 291 8.81 31.06 -0.25
C GLY A 291 7.97 30.11 0.61
N ARG A 292 7.89 30.38 1.92
CA ARG A 292 7.19 29.50 2.87
C ARG A 292 5.68 29.49 2.63
N VAL A 293 5.12 28.30 2.47
CA VAL A 293 3.68 28.09 2.24
C VAL A 293 3.22 26.88 3.04
N ARG A 294 2.09 27.02 3.73
CA ARG A 294 1.38 25.91 4.35
C ARG A 294 0.31 25.40 3.39
N ALA A 295 0.35 24.13 3.06
CA ALA A 295 -0.58 23.49 2.12
C ALA A 295 -1.34 22.36 2.80
N ARG A 296 -2.64 22.26 2.56
CA ARG A 296 -3.45 21.13 3.02
C ARG A 296 -3.77 20.23 1.83
N CYS A 297 -3.49 18.93 1.95
CA CYS A 297 -3.92 17.97 0.94
C CYS A 297 -5.46 17.91 0.92
N GLY A 298 -6.08 18.17 -0.23
CA GLY A 298 -7.53 18.08 -0.36
C GLY A 298 -8.08 16.65 -0.19
N LEU A 299 -7.22 15.64 -0.32
CA LEU A 299 -7.62 14.23 -0.26
C LEU A 299 -7.50 13.65 1.16
N CYS A 300 -6.27 13.57 1.68
CA CYS A 300 -6.00 12.99 3.01
C CYS A 300 -5.95 14.02 4.14
N ARG A 301 -6.24 15.30 3.87
CA ARG A 301 -6.23 16.41 4.84
C ARG A 301 -4.90 16.70 5.54
N THR A 302 -3.83 15.96 5.24
CA THR A 302 -2.47 16.22 5.75
C THR A 302 -2.06 17.65 5.48
N VAL A 303 -1.55 18.32 6.50
CA VAL A 303 -1.00 19.67 6.40
C VAL A 303 0.50 19.58 6.20
N LEU A 304 1.01 20.30 5.21
CA LEU A 304 2.38 20.25 4.72
C LEU A 304 2.99 21.64 4.82
N GLU A 305 4.19 21.71 5.37
CA GLU A 305 5.01 22.91 5.35
C GLU A 305 5.93 22.84 4.13
N CYS A 306 5.83 23.84 3.25
CA CYS A 306 6.61 23.95 2.03
C CYS A 306 7.49 25.20 2.04
N ASP A 307 8.61 25.13 1.34
CA ASP A 307 9.50 26.27 1.06
C ASP A 307 9.80 26.31 -0.44
N THR A 308 9.12 27.24 -1.14
CA THR A 308 8.96 27.25 -2.60
C THR A 308 9.70 28.37 -3.32
#